data_AF-X1C379-F1
#
_entry.id   AF-X1C379-F1
#
_cell.length_a   1.000
_cell.length_b   1.000
_cell.length_c   1.000
_cell.angle_alpha   90.00
_cell.angle_beta   90.00
_cell.angle_gamma   90.00
#
_symmetry.space_group_name_H-M   'P 1'
#
loop_
_entity.id
_entity.type
_entity.pdbx_description
1 polymer ?
#
loop_
_entity_poly.entity_id
_entity_poly.type
_entity_poly.pdbx_seq_one_letter_code
_entity_poly.pdbx_strand_id
1 'polypeptide(L)'
;MLPDVWLEIYILFIMSIVMFICSIMILVYGNKRGTPNIILWSLFPFIRGLHWLVESIAEYYDEILDKEMIICDQLELITAFCSTFILLAAVRN
;
A
#
# COMPACT_ATOMS: atom_id res chain seq x y z
N MET A 1 1.65 15.02 -24.27
CA MET A 1 0.97 14.73 -22.99
C MET A 1 0.44 13.33 -23.10
N LEU A 2 1.11 12.37 -22.45
CA LEU A 2 0.85 10.95 -22.62
C LEU A 2 -0.36 10.57 -21.74
N PRO A 3 -1.48 10.13 -22.33
CA PRO A 3 -2.64 9.66 -21.56
C PRO A 3 -2.31 8.50 -20.60
N ASP A 4 -1.14 7.87 -20.78
CA ASP A 4 -0.66 6.73 -20.01
C ASP A 4 -0.30 7.10 -18.55
N VAL A 5 0.28 8.28 -18.29
CA VAL A 5 0.67 8.69 -16.92
C VAL A 5 -0.55 8.95 -16.05
N TRP A 6 -1.57 9.60 -16.60
CA TRP A 6 -2.85 9.80 -15.89
C TRP A 6 -3.52 8.47 -15.56
N LEU A 7 -3.43 7.51 -16.49
CA LEU A 7 -3.97 6.17 -16.26
C LEU A 7 -3.23 5.46 -15.12
N GLU A 8 -1.91 5.58 -15.03
CA GLU A 8 -1.09 5.02 -13.95
C GLU A 8 -1.48 5.61 -12.59
N ILE A 9 -1.55 6.94 -12.47
CA ILE A 9 -1.99 7.63 -11.25
C ILE A 9 -3.36 7.11 -10.79
N TYR A 10 -4.33 6.99 -11.71
CA TYR A 10 -5.65 6.49 -11.39
C TYR A 10 -5.64 5.03 -10.94
N ILE A 11 -4.86 4.17 -11.61
CA ILE A 11 -4.74 2.75 -11.25
C ILE A 11 -4.14 2.63 -9.84
N LEU A 12 -3.05 3.33 -9.55
CA LEU A 12 -2.39 3.31 -8.23
C LEU A 12 -3.34 3.80 -7.13
N PHE A 13 -4.08 4.88 -7.40
CA PHE A 13 -5.06 5.41 -6.46
C PHE A 13 -6.21 4.43 -6.19
N ILE A 14 -6.77 3.80 -7.23
CA ILE A 14 -7.82 2.78 -7.07
C ILE A 14 -7.30 1.56 -6.30
N MET A 15 -6.09 1.10 -6.63
CA MET A 15 -5.46 -0.03 -5.94
C MET A 15 -5.21 0.26 -4.46
N SER A 16 -4.82 1.50 -4.13
CA SER A 16 -4.71 1.96 -2.75
C SER A 16 -6.04 1.83 -1.99
N ILE A 17 -7.14 2.30 -2.57
CA ILE A 17 -8.49 2.20 -1.97
C ILE A 17 -8.87 0.72 -1.75
N VAL A 18 -8.67 -0.13 -2.76
CA VAL A 18 -8.98 -1.56 -2.66
C VAL A 18 -8.18 -2.21 -1.53
N MET A 19 -6.91 -1.87 -1.37
CA MET A 19 -6.07 -2.41 -0.30
C MET A 19 -6.52 -1.96 1.09
N PHE A 20 -6.96 -0.71 1.26
CA PHE A 20 -7.55 -0.25 2.52
C PHE A 20 -8.85 -1.01 2.85
N ILE A 21 -9.70 -1.23 1.84
CA ILE A 21 -10.92 -2.04 2.02
C ILE A 21 -10.55 -3.47 2.43
N CYS A 22 -9.56 -4.09 1.78
CA CYS A 22 -9.06 -5.42 2.13
C CYS A 22 -8.53 -5.46 3.57
N SER A 23 -7.77 -4.45 4.02
CA SER A 23 -7.29 -4.34 5.40
C SER A 23 -8.44 -4.35 6.41
N ILE A 24 -9.47 -3.53 6.17
CA ILE A 24 -10.66 -3.46 7.02
C ILE A 24 -11.41 -4.81 7.03
N MET A 25 -11.57 -5.43 5.86
CA MET A 25 -12.25 -6.72 5.73
C MET A 25 -11.51 -7.80 6.52
N ILE A 26 -10.18 -7.88 6.41
CA ILE A 26 -9.37 -8.82 7.20
C ILE A 26 -9.62 -8.59 8.68
N LEU A 27 -9.57 -7.35 9.16
CA LEU A 27 -9.78 -7.04 10.57
C LEU A 27 -11.17 -7.44 11.07
N VAL A 28 -12.22 -7.15 10.29
CA VAL A 28 -13.61 -7.50 10.63
C VAL A 28 -13.84 -9.01 10.63
N TYR A 29 -13.42 -9.71 9.57
CA TYR A 29 -13.67 -11.16 9.43
C TYR A 29 -12.77 -12.00 10.31
N GLY A 30 -11.50 -11.61 10.46
CA GLY A 30 -10.57 -12.34 11.30
C GLY A 30 -10.89 -12.19 12.79
N ASN A 31 -11.38 -11.01 13.22
CA ASN A 31 -11.86 -10.85 14.59
C ASN A 31 -13.09 -11.74 14.87
N LYS A 32 -14.03 -11.84 13.92
CA LYS A 32 -15.18 -12.76 14.03
C LYS A 32 -14.79 -14.23 14.08
N ARG A 33 -13.64 -14.61 13.50
CA ARG A 33 -13.16 -16.00 13.42
C ARG A 33 -12.09 -16.34 14.46
N GLY A 34 -11.72 -15.40 15.34
CA GLY A 34 -10.65 -15.60 16.33
C GLY A 34 -9.28 -15.88 15.69
N THR A 35 -9.02 -15.32 14.50
CA THR A 35 -7.75 -15.54 13.79
C THR A 35 -6.61 -14.91 14.58
N PRO A 36 -5.54 -15.65 14.91
CA PRO A 36 -4.40 -15.10 15.62
C PRO A 36 -3.70 -14.04 14.78
N ASN A 37 -3.04 -13.09 15.44
CA ASN A 37 -2.25 -12.03 14.79
C ASN A 37 -3.03 -11.20 13.77
N ILE A 38 -4.36 -11.06 13.92
CA ILE A 38 -5.21 -10.42 12.91
C ILE A 38 -4.84 -8.96 12.61
N ILE A 39 -4.34 -8.24 13.63
CA ILE A 39 -3.85 -6.87 13.46
C ILE A 39 -2.67 -6.86 12.49
N LEU A 40 -1.70 -7.78 12.64
CA LEU A 40 -0.57 -7.91 11.72
C LEU A 40 -1.04 -8.25 10.31
N TRP A 41 -1.95 -9.21 10.15
CA TRP A 41 -2.52 -9.55 8.85
C TRP A 41 -3.22 -8.36 8.18
N SER A 42 -3.90 -7.50 8.95
CA SER A 42 -4.55 -6.29 8.42
C SER A 42 -3.55 -5.17 8.08
N LEU A 43 -2.41 -5.11 8.78
CA LEU A 43 -1.38 -4.09 8.57
C LEU A 43 -0.66 -4.27 7.23
N PHE A 44 -0.50 -5.50 6.74
CA PHE A 44 0.13 -5.77 5.45
C PHE A 44 -0.56 -5.03 4.28
N PRO A 45 -1.86 -5.27 3.97
CA PRO A 45 -2.52 -4.55 2.90
C PRO A 45 -2.67 -3.06 3.21
N PHE A 46 -2.76 -2.65 4.48
CA PHE A 46 -2.80 -1.24 4.85
C PHE A 46 -1.52 -0.49 4.42
N ILE A 47 -0.35 -1.04 4.76
CA ILE A 47 0.94 -0.43 4.40
C ILE A 47 1.13 -0.43 2.89
N ARG A 48 0.72 -1.50 2.19
CA ARG A 48 0.78 -1.54 0.73
C ARG A 48 -0.16 -0.51 0.08
N GLY A 49 -1.35 -0.31 0.64
CA GLY A 49 -2.27 0.75 0.22
C GLY A 49 -1.68 2.15 0.42
N LEU A 50 -0.99 2.39 1.55
CA LEU A 50 -0.30 3.66 1.81
C LEU A 50 0.82 3.92 0.78
N HIS A 51 1.60 2.88 0.44
CA HIS A 51 2.67 2.99 -0.55
C HIS A 51 2.14 3.44 -1.90
N TRP A 52 1.13 2.76 -2.44
CA TRP A 52 0.53 3.12 -3.74
C TRP A 52 -0.16 4.49 -3.72
N LEU A 53 -0.68 4.93 -2.56
CA LEU A 53 -1.20 6.28 -2.43
C LEU A 53 -0.09 7.32 -2.60
N VAL A 54 1.04 7.13 -1.93
CA VAL A 54 2.18 8.06 -2.02
C VAL A 54 2.79 8.06 -3.41
N GLU A 55 2.87 6.90 -4.05
CA GLU A 55 3.34 6.75 -5.43
C GLU A 55 2.45 7.52 -6.41
N SER A 56 1.12 7.38 -6.32
CA SER A 56 0.17 8.14 -7.15
C SER A 56 0.30 9.66 -6.99
N ILE A 57 0.61 10.12 -5.77
CA ILE A 57 0.82 11.54 -5.48
C ILE A 57 2.17 12.02 -6.05
N ALA A 58 3.19 11.17 -6.02
CA ALA A 58 4.50 11.51 -6.52
C ALA A 58 4.53 11.61 -8.05
N GLU A 59 3.91 10.65 -8.76
CA GLU A 59 3.75 10.72 -10.21
C GLU A 59 3.02 12.00 -10.63
N TYR A 60 1.97 12.39 -9.89
CA TYR A 60 1.27 13.65 -10.12
C TYR A 60 2.19 14.88 -9.96
N TYR A 61 3.08 14.88 -8.95
CA TYR A 61 4.03 15.99 -8.76
C TYR A 61 5.19 15.97 -9.76
N ASP A 62 5.62 14.80 -10.22
CA ASP A 62 6.64 14.70 -11.26
C ASP A 62 6.10 15.27 -12.58
N GLU A 63 4.86 14.94 -12.94
CA GLU A 63 4.22 15.47 -14.16
C GLU A 63 3.95 16.99 -14.09
N ILE A 64 3.49 17.51 -12.94
CA ILE A 64 3.02 18.90 -12.84
C ILE A 64 4.11 19.86 -12.37
N LEU A 65 5.04 19.38 -11.55
CA LEU A 65 6.09 20.20 -10.93
C LEU A 65 7.51 19.84 -11.43
N ASP A 66 7.66 18.84 -12.30
CA ASP A 66 8.95 18.42 -12.90
C ASP A 66 10.02 18.16 -11.81
N LYS A 67 9.61 17.41 -10.78
CA LYS A 67 10.39 17.13 -9.58
C LYS A 67 10.66 15.63 -9.44
N GLU A 68 11.89 15.24 -9.75
CA GLU A 68 12.36 13.88 -9.50
C GLU A 68 12.22 13.49 -8.00
N MET A 69 11.33 12.54 -7.70
CA MET A 69 11.02 12.10 -6.33
C MET A 69 11.75 10.81 -5.95
N ILE A 70 13.04 10.93 -5.59
CA ILE A 70 13.89 9.86 -5.01
C ILE A 70 13.23 9.20 -3.76
N ILE A 71 12.33 9.91 -3.08
CA ILE A 71 11.64 9.45 -1.88
C ILE A 71 10.73 8.25 -2.16
N CYS A 72 10.16 8.12 -3.36
CA CYS A 72 9.24 7.02 -3.69
C CYS A 72 9.93 5.66 -3.79
N ASP A 73 11.08 5.59 -4.45
CA ASP A 73 11.89 4.36 -4.53
C ASP A 73 12.27 3.84 -3.12
N GLN A 74 12.61 4.77 -2.22
CA GLN A 74 12.94 4.42 -0.84
C GLN A 74 11.70 3.92 -0.08
N LEU A 75 10.53 4.50 -0.33
CA LEU A 75 9.27 4.06 0.26
C LEU A 75 8.85 2.66 -0.24
N GLU A 76 9.11 2.33 -1.50
CA GLU A 76 8.89 0.97 -2.00
C GLU A 76 9.75 -0.03 -1.22
N LEU A 77 11.04 0.27 -1.06
CA LEU A 77 11.98 -0.60 -0.35
C LEU A 77 11.59 -0.77 1.12
N ILE A 78 11.20 0.32 1.80
CA ILE A 78 10.75 0.31 3.19
C ILE A 78 9.44 -0.47 3.34
N THR A 79 8.46 -0.23 2.47
CA THR A 79 7.17 -0.94 2.57
C THR A 79 7.31 -2.41 2.23
N ALA A 80 8.14 -2.80 1.27
CA ALA A 80 8.48 -4.19 1.01
C ALA A 80 9.15 -4.84 2.24
N PHE A 81 10.15 -4.18 2.83
CA PHE A 81 10.82 -4.65 4.03
C PHE A 81 9.84 -4.84 5.19
N CYS A 82 9.09 -3.81 5.58
CA CYS A 82 8.09 -3.88 6.66
C CYS A 82 7.05 -4.97 6.41
N SER A 83 6.57 -5.09 5.17
CA SER A 83 5.59 -6.11 4.78
C SER A 83 6.09 -7.53 5.02
N THR A 84 7.37 -7.79 4.74
CA THR A 84 8.01 -9.09 4.97
C THR A 84 8.03 -9.44 6.46
N PHE A 85 8.38 -8.49 7.33
CA PHE A 85 8.38 -8.70 8.79
C PHE A 85 6.99 -8.88 9.35
N ILE A 86 6.00 -8.15 8.85
CA ILE A 86 4.60 -8.29 9.26
C ILE A 86 4.09 -9.69 8.92
N LEU A 87 4.34 -10.17 7.70
CA LEU A 87 3.96 -11.52 7.29
C LEU A 87 4.68 -12.59 8.12
N LEU A 88 5.98 -12.42 8.36
CA LEU A 88 6.77 -13.35 9.18
C LEU A 88 6.26 -13.40 10.63
N ALA A 89 5.95 -12.24 11.22
CA ALA A 89 5.39 -12.13 12.55
C ALA A 89 3.97 -12.71 12.63
N ALA A 90 3.18 -12.56 11.57
CA ALA A 90 1.81 -13.07 11.52
C ALA A 90 1.75 -14.61 11.43
N VAL A 91 2.74 -15.23 10.76
CA VAL A 91 2.86 -16.70 10.62
C VAL A 91 3.46 -17.35 11.87
N ARG A 92 4.24 -16.61 12.67
CA ARG A 92 4.79 -17.11 13.93
C ARG A 92 3.68 -17.19 14.99
N ASN A 93 3.05 -18.36 15.10
CA ASN A 93 2.20 -18.78 16.22
C ASN A 93 3.03 -19.43 17.31
#